data_AF-A0A931KBN1-F1
#
_entry.id   AF-A0A931KBN1-F1
#
_cell.length_a   1.000
_cell.length_b   1.000
_cell.length_c   1.000
_cell.angle_alpha   90.00
_cell.angle_beta   90.00
_cell.angle_gamma   90.00
#
_symmetry.space_group_name_H-M   'P 1'
#
loop_
_entity.id
_entity.type
_entity.pdbx_description
1 polymer ?
#
loop_
_entity_poly.entity_id
_entity_poly.type
_entity_poly.pdbx_seq_one_letter_code
_entity_poly.pdbx_strand_id
1 'polypeptide(L)'
;MGFALNCTCGRSFDVQAGQAGSTLKCQCGAEVQVPSVSKLREMAGKAAYEVGVIDQINGMIDRGELPAGGVCAVSGSKTEDVMEILVKTEKFQGARDFRAYAILGLLFSPIVFLLSPSMMVSRAQHPEGSGRDTWVRTPLFVDSKYQQKVRRASQKKLKRWLRSVPVYAKLLDEYPQATVEFESGS
;
A
#
# COMPACT_ATOMS: atom_id res chain seq x y z
N MET A 1 -15.94 -5.93 8.20
CA MET A 1 -16.97 -5.69 7.16
C MET A 1 -17.20 -6.99 6.40
N GLY A 2 -18.46 -7.38 6.17
CA GLY A 2 -18.82 -8.57 5.38
C GLY A 2 -19.18 -8.22 3.93
N PHE A 3 -19.17 -9.22 3.06
CA PHE A 3 -19.57 -9.18 1.65
C PHE A 3 -20.61 -10.28 1.40
N ALA A 4 -21.64 -10.02 0.61
CA ALA A 4 -22.62 -11.04 0.25
C ALA A 4 -22.18 -11.82 -0.99
N LEU A 5 -22.20 -13.15 -0.90
CA LEU A 5 -22.02 -14.06 -2.04
C LEU A 5 -23.26 -14.91 -2.27
N ASN A 6 -23.59 -15.13 -3.54
CA ASN A 6 -24.72 -15.97 -3.94
C ASN A 6 -24.25 -17.39 -4.25
N CYS A 7 -24.91 -18.39 -3.66
CA CYS A 7 -24.75 -19.79 -4.02
C CYS A 7 -25.59 -20.14 -5.25
N THR A 8 -25.23 -21.21 -5.96
CA THR A 8 -26.02 -21.78 -7.08
C THR A 8 -27.42 -22.22 -6.66
N CYS A 9 -27.65 -22.48 -5.36
CA CYS A 9 -28.98 -22.76 -4.83
C CYS A 9 -29.89 -21.52 -4.66
N GLY A 10 -29.39 -20.32 -4.98
CA GLY A 10 -30.12 -19.06 -4.86
C GLY A 10 -30.03 -18.39 -3.48
N ARG A 11 -29.39 -19.02 -2.48
CA ARG A 11 -29.18 -18.40 -1.16
C ARG A 11 -27.95 -17.48 -1.17
N SER A 12 -28.07 -16.32 -0.54
CA SER A 12 -26.95 -15.43 -0.25
C SER A 12 -26.39 -15.68 1.15
N PHE A 13 -25.07 -15.61 1.32
CA PHE A 13 -24.44 -15.66 2.65
C PHE A 13 -23.29 -14.63 2.76
N ASP A 14 -23.08 -14.15 3.98
CA ASP A 14 -22.04 -13.17 4.27
C ASP A 14 -20.68 -13.85 4.45
N VAL A 15 -19.67 -13.32 3.75
CA VAL A 15 -18.27 -13.71 3.87
C VAL A 15 -17.43 -12.53 4.36
N GLN A 16 -16.40 -12.83 5.14
CA GLN A 16 -15.44 -11.83 5.59
C GLN A 16 -14.25 -11.74 4.63
N ALA A 17 -13.58 -10.59 4.60
CA ALA A 17 -12.36 -10.39 3.80
C ALA A 17 -11.29 -11.47 4.10
N GLY A 18 -11.16 -11.91 5.35
CA GLY A 18 -10.22 -12.96 5.76
C GLY A 18 -10.53 -14.35 5.22
N GLN A 19 -11.72 -14.56 4.64
CA GLN A 19 -12.12 -15.80 3.98
C GLN A 19 -11.91 -15.77 2.46
N ALA A 20 -11.38 -14.67 1.91
CA ALA A 20 -11.12 -14.58 0.49
C ALA A 20 -10.14 -15.66 0.01
N GLY A 21 -10.44 -16.28 -1.14
CA GLY A 21 -9.65 -17.39 -1.68
C GLY A 21 -9.87 -18.75 -0.99
N SER A 22 -10.69 -18.80 0.07
CA SER A 22 -11.07 -20.07 0.73
C SER A 22 -12.29 -20.71 0.04
N THR A 23 -12.59 -21.95 0.42
CA THR A 23 -13.82 -22.66 0.01
C THR A 23 -14.74 -22.80 1.21
N LEU A 24 -15.99 -22.37 1.08
CA LEU A 24 -17.01 -22.48 2.13
C LEU A 24 -18.13 -23.43 1.71
N LYS A 25 -18.68 -24.18 2.67
CA LYS A 25 -19.84 -25.04 2.43
C LYS A 25 -21.13 -24.25 2.65
N CYS A 26 -21.99 -24.24 1.63
CA CYS A 26 -23.33 -23.71 1.73
C CYS A 26 -24.24 -24.69 2.50
N GLN A 27 -25.32 -24.19 3.09
CA GLN A 27 -26.34 -25.03 3.77
C GLN A 27 -27.03 -26.04 2.84
N CYS A 28 -27.00 -25.83 1.52
CA CYS A 28 -27.48 -26.82 0.55
C CYS A 28 -26.49 -27.99 0.33
N GLY A 29 -25.30 -27.94 0.93
CA GLY A 29 -24.24 -28.94 0.77
C GLY A 29 -23.22 -28.61 -0.34
N ALA A 30 -23.49 -27.61 -1.19
CA ALA A 30 -22.56 -27.21 -2.24
C ALA A 30 -21.33 -26.49 -1.68
N GLU A 31 -20.17 -26.74 -2.28
CA GLU A 31 -18.94 -26.00 -2.00
C GLU A 31 -18.87 -24.76 -2.90
N VAL A 32 -18.64 -23.60 -2.29
CA VAL A 32 -18.55 -22.30 -2.97
C VAL A 32 -17.15 -21.75 -2.76
N GLN A 33 -16.44 -21.52 -3.86
CA GLN A 33 -15.14 -20.85 -3.81
C GLN A 33 -15.35 -19.36 -3.58
N VAL A 34 -14.79 -18.83 -2.49
CA VAL A 34 -14.82 -17.40 -2.17
C VAL A 34 -13.83 -16.69 -3.09
N PRO A 35 -14.26 -15.71 -3.90
CA PRO A 35 -13.36 -14.94 -4.75
C PRO A 35 -12.29 -14.18 -3.95
N SER A 36 -11.32 -13.60 -4.66
CA SER A 36 -10.34 -12.70 -4.04
C SER A 36 -11.01 -11.48 -3.40
N VAL A 37 -10.34 -10.85 -2.42
CA VAL A 37 -10.86 -9.62 -1.76
C VAL A 37 -11.18 -8.53 -2.77
N SER A 38 -10.36 -8.40 -3.81
CA SER A 38 -10.55 -7.45 -4.90
C SER A 38 -11.88 -7.67 -5.61
N LYS A 39 -12.17 -8.93 -5.97
CA LYS A 39 -13.43 -9.30 -6.62
C LYS A 39 -14.63 -9.12 -5.71
N LEU A 40 -14.49 -9.45 -4.41
CA LEU A 40 -15.55 -9.23 -3.42
C LEU A 40 -15.92 -7.74 -3.28
N ARG A 41 -14.91 -6.86 -3.29
CA ARG A 41 -15.13 -5.40 -3.27
C ARG A 41 -15.81 -4.92 -4.55
N GLU A 42 -15.37 -5.37 -5.73
CA GLU A 42 -16.04 -5.06 -7.00
C GLU A 42 -17.50 -5.48 -7.00
N MET A 43 -17.81 -6.70 -6.55
CA MET A 43 -19.18 -7.22 -6.47
C MET A 43 -20.07 -6.41 -5.51
N ALA A 44 -19.47 -5.81 -4.47
CA ALA A 44 -20.16 -4.91 -3.55
C ALA A 44 -20.26 -3.45 -4.06
N GLY A 45 -19.91 -3.19 -5.33
CA GLY A 45 -19.87 -1.84 -5.90
C GLY A 45 -18.82 -0.93 -5.25
N LYS A 46 -17.86 -1.50 -4.53
CA LYS A 46 -16.74 -0.79 -3.93
C LYS A 46 -15.54 -0.88 -4.86
N ALA A 47 -14.65 0.11 -4.80
CA ALA A 47 -13.36 0.02 -5.47
C ALA A 47 -12.65 -1.27 -5.03
N ALA A 48 -12.11 -2.03 -5.98
CA ALA A 48 -11.45 -3.32 -5.76
C ALA A 48 -10.38 -3.26 -4.65
N TYR A 49 -9.76 -2.10 -4.48
CA TYR A 49 -8.84 -1.78 -3.41
C TYR A 49 -9.34 -0.55 -2.66
N GLU A 50 -9.16 -0.53 -1.33
CA GLU A 50 -9.04 0.74 -0.61
C GLU A 50 -7.85 1.41 -1.27
N VAL A 51 -8.12 2.41 -2.11
CA VAL A 51 -7.10 3.10 -2.87
C VAL A 51 -6.14 3.69 -1.85
N GLY A 52 -4.97 3.09 -1.70
CA GLY A 52 -3.94 3.61 -0.79
C GLY A 52 -3.60 5.03 -1.20
N VAL A 53 -3.05 5.84 -0.29
CA VAL A 53 -2.70 7.22 -0.63
C VAL A 53 -1.74 7.27 -1.83
N ILE A 54 -0.89 6.24 -1.98
CA ILE A 54 0.01 6.05 -3.14
C ILE A 54 -0.78 5.89 -4.44
N ASP A 55 -1.78 5.00 -4.47
CA ASP A 55 -2.61 4.77 -5.66
C ASP A 55 -3.43 6.01 -6.01
N GLN A 56 -3.87 6.76 -4.99
CA GLN A 56 -4.55 8.03 -5.19
C GLN A 56 -3.63 9.05 -5.88
N ILE A 57 -2.39 9.20 -5.40
CA ILE A 57 -1.40 10.13 -5.99
C ILE A 57 -1.05 9.71 -7.42
N ASN A 58 -0.76 8.43 -7.64
CA ASN A 58 -0.44 7.93 -8.98
C ASN A 58 -1.61 8.15 -9.95
N GLY A 59 -2.83 7.84 -9.53
CA GLY A 59 -4.01 8.09 -10.35
C GLY A 59 -4.24 9.56 -10.68
N MET A 60 -3.92 10.49 -9.77
CA MET A 60 -3.96 11.94 -10.07
C MET A 60 -2.93 12.31 -11.15
N ILE A 61 -1.70 11.83 -10.99
CA ILE A 61 -0.61 12.09 -11.95
C ILE A 61 -0.94 11.52 -13.34
N ASP A 62 -1.47 10.31 -13.40
CA ASP A 62 -1.88 9.66 -14.66
C ASP A 62 -2.99 10.42 -15.39
N ARG A 63 -3.85 11.13 -14.64
CA ARG A 63 -4.88 12.03 -15.20
C ARG A 63 -4.35 13.44 -15.52
N GLY A 64 -3.09 13.74 -15.23
CA GLY A 64 -2.53 15.08 -15.37
C GLY A 64 -3.00 16.08 -14.30
N GLU A 65 -3.59 15.59 -13.20
CA GLU A 65 -4.04 16.40 -12.07
C GLU A 65 -2.87 16.58 -11.08
N LEU A 66 -2.34 17.80 -10.97
CA LEU A 66 -1.31 18.09 -9.98
C LEU A 66 -1.94 18.44 -8.61
N PRO A 67 -1.46 17.84 -7.51
CA PRO A 67 -1.99 18.12 -6.19
C PRO A 67 -1.39 19.42 -5.64
N ALA A 68 -1.85 20.57 -6.13
CA ALA A 68 -1.83 21.90 -5.48
C ALA A 68 -2.17 22.97 -6.52
N GLY A 69 -2.92 24.00 -6.12
CA GLY A 69 -3.49 25.01 -7.01
C GLY A 69 -2.50 26.06 -7.56
N GLY A 70 -1.33 25.65 -8.05
CA GLY A 70 -0.39 26.54 -8.75
C GLY A 70 0.27 27.60 -7.87
N VAL A 71 0.56 27.27 -6.60
CA VAL A 71 1.29 28.15 -5.67
C VAL A 71 2.58 27.50 -5.22
N CYS A 72 3.65 28.27 -5.19
CA CYS A 72 4.98 27.82 -4.81
C CYS A 72 4.99 27.39 -3.34
N ALA A 73 5.37 26.14 -3.06
CA ALA A 73 5.41 25.59 -1.71
C ALA A 73 6.42 26.29 -0.76
N VAL A 74 7.35 27.08 -1.32
CA VAL A 74 8.38 27.81 -0.56
C VAL A 74 7.97 29.25 -0.28
N SER A 75 7.47 29.97 -1.28
CA SER A 75 7.15 31.40 -1.19
C SER A 75 5.66 31.70 -1.01
N GLY A 76 4.78 30.77 -1.36
CA GLY A 76 3.33 30.99 -1.45
C GLY A 76 2.88 31.80 -2.67
N SER A 77 3.80 32.26 -3.53
CA SER A 77 3.47 33.02 -4.74
C SER A 77 2.88 32.11 -5.82
N LYS A 78 2.02 32.65 -6.70
CA LYS A 78 1.51 31.89 -7.86
C LYS A 78 2.66 31.51 -8.78
N THR A 79 2.71 30.25 -9.21
CA THR A 79 3.77 29.70 -10.06
C THR A 79 3.24 28.55 -10.91
N GLU A 80 3.81 28.40 -12.10
CA GLU A 80 3.57 27.27 -13.00
C GLU A 80 4.78 26.31 -13.03
N ASP A 81 5.88 26.69 -12.37
CA ASP A 81 7.08 25.88 -12.28
C ASP A 81 6.82 24.67 -11.38
N VAL A 82 6.97 23.47 -11.97
CA VAL A 82 6.82 22.19 -11.27
C VAL A 82 8.20 21.56 -11.09
N MET A 83 8.48 21.12 -9.86
CA MET A 83 9.68 20.38 -9.50
C MET A 83 9.29 18.94 -9.16
N GLU A 84 9.88 17.98 -9.87
CA GLU A 84 9.70 16.55 -9.60
C GLU A 84 10.48 16.14 -8.34
N ILE A 85 9.76 15.54 -7.40
CA ILE A 85 10.30 15.04 -6.14
C ILE A 85 9.87 13.58 -6.00
N LEU A 86 10.77 12.71 -5.57
CA LEU A 86 10.51 11.29 -5.34
C LEU A 86 10.44 11.03 -3.85
N VAL A 87 9.35 10.42 -3.38
CA VAL A 87 9.21 9.97 -1.99
C VAL A 87 9.41 8.46 -1.96
N LYS A 88 10.51 8.02 -1.34
CA LYS A 88 10.76 6.62 -1.02
C LYS A 88 9.97 6.24 0.22
N THR A 89 8.94 5.41 0.08
CA THR A 89 8.22 4.87 1.23
C THR A 89 8.85 3.57 1.73
N GLU A 90 8.60 3.25 3.00
CA GLU A 90 8.94 1.96 3.55
C GLU A 90 8.03 0.87 2.96
N LYS A 91 8.59 -0.32 2.69
CA LYS A 91 7.76 -1.45 2.26
C LYS A 91 6.81 -1.79 3.39
N PHE A 92 5.50 -1.72 3.12
CA PHE A 92 4.48 -2.16 4.05
C PHE A 92 4.63 -3.68 4.25
N GLN A 93 5.42 -4.08 5.22
CA GLN A 93 5.43 -5.46 5.71
C GLN A 93 4.17 -5.58 6.55
N GLY A 94 3.07 -5.98 5.91
CA GLY A 94 1.82 -6.26 6.61
C GLY A 94 2.16 -7.09 7.85
N ALA A 95 1.84 -6.55 9.03
CA ALA A 95 2.26 -7.08 10.31
C ALA A 95 1.80 -8.55 10.42
N ARG A 96 2.67 -9.48 10.03
CA ARG A 96 2.48 -10.88 10.35
C ARG A 96 2.86 -11.01 11.80
N ASP A 97 1.89 -11.33 12.64
CA ASP A 97 2.09 -11.65 14.06
C ASP A 97 3.00 -12.88 14.19
N PHE A 98 4.31 -12.64 14.09
CA PHE A 98 5.36 -13.64 14.23
C PHE A 98 5.30 -14.30 15.61
N ARG A 99 4.73 -13.59 16.60
CA ARG A 99 4.45 -14.10 17.96
C ARG A 99 3.52 -15.31 17.98
N ALA A 100 2.50 -15.36 17.12
CA ALA A 100 1.59 -16.51 17.07
C ALA A 100 2.32 -17.78 16.60
N TYR A 101 3.20 -17.65 15.61
CA TYR A 101 4.02 -18.76 15.10
C TYR A 101 5.13 -19.18 16.06
N ALA A 102 5.76 -18.23 16.76
CA ALA A 102 6.79 -18.53 17.75
C ALA A 102 6.23 -19.33 18.94
N ILE A 103 5.02 -19.01 19.41
CA ILE A 103 4.37 -19.74 20.50
C ILE A 103 3.93 -21.14 20.05
N LEU A 104 3.42 -21.28 18.82
CA LEU A 104 3.09 -22.60 18.27
C LEU A 104 4.34 -23.49 18.11
N GLY A 105 5.45 -22.93 17.63
CA GLY A 105 6.71 -23.67 17.49
C GLY A 105 7.31 -24.13 18.82
N LEU A 106 7.07 -23.39 19.91
CA LEU A 106 7.51 -23.76 21.26
C LEU A 106 6.69 -24.91 21.85
N LEU A 107 5.42 -25.05 21.45
CA LEU A 107 4.53 -26.11 21.91
C LEU A 107 4.73 -27.44 21.16
N PHE A 108 5.29 -27.42 19.94
CA PHE A 108 5.54 -28.62 19.13
C PHE A 108 6.96 -29.24 19.25
N SER A 109 7.63 -29.02 20.38
CA SER A 109 8.64 -29.90 21.02
C SER A 109 9.99 -30.15 20.31
N PRO A 110 11.12 -30.18 21.06
CA PRO A 110 12.45 -30.56 20.54
C PRO A 110 12.55 -31.99 19.98
N ILE A 111 11.53 -32.83 20.21
CA ILE A 111 11.49 -34.23 19.77
C ILE A 111 11.26 -34.36 18.26
N VAL A 112 10.54 -33.43 17.62
CA VAL A 112 10.29 -33.45 16.17
C VAL A 112 11.52 -32.98 15.38
N PHE A 113 12.39 -32.17 16.00
CA PHE A 113 13.61 -31.64 15.40
C PHE A 113 14.75 -32.68 15.28
N LEU A 114 14.69 -33.77 16.07
CA LEU A 114 15.72 -34.82 16.07
C LEU A 114 15.45 -35.98 15.09
N LEU A 115 14.24 -36.09 14.55
CA LEU A 115 13.83 -37.23 13.71
C LEU A 115 13.54 -36.90 12.23
N SER A 116 13.74 -35.66 11.78
CA SER A 116 13.50 -35.28 10.38
C SER A 116 14.73 -34.63 9.73
N PRO A 117 15.67 -35.41 9.13
CA PRO A 117 16.87 -34.84 8.51
C PRO A 117 16.62 -34.14 7.16
N SER A 118 15.39 -34.08 6.64
CA SER A 118 15.23 -33.86 5.18
C SER A 118 13.86 -33.37 4.68
N MET A 119 12.98 -32.81 5.52
CA MET A 119 11.72 -32.24 5.01
C MET A 119 11.55 -30.75 5.29
N MET A 120 11.78 -29.99 4.21
CA MET A 120 10.91 -28.89 3.80
C MET A 120 10.71 -27.77 4.83
N VAL A 121 11.74 -26.96 5.03
CA VAL A 121 11.52 -25.50 4.93
C VAL A 121 11.42 -25.17 3.43
N SER A 122 10.37 -25.69 2.79
CA SER A 122 9.87 -25.05 1.59
C SER A 122 9.32 -23.72 2.07
N ARG A 123 10.17 -22.70 2.02
CA ARG A 123 9.76 -21.30 1.98
C ARG A 123 8.60 -21.26 1.00
N ALA A 124 7.38 -21.13 1.50
CA ALA A 124 6.21 -20.85 0.69
C ALA A 124 6.47 -19.49 0.02
N GLN A 125 7.07 -19.55 -1.16
CA GLN A 125 6.88 -18.64 -2.27
C GLN A 125 5.37 -18.66 -2.52
N HIS A 126 4.59 -17.62 -2.21
CA HIS A 126 4.31 -16.37 -2.92
C HIS A 126 3.08 -15.72 -2.20
N PRO A 127 2.73 -14.44 -2.35
CA PRO A 127 2.76 -13.61 -3.56
C PRO A 127 4.03 -12.76 -3.57
N GLU A 128 4.73 -12.54 -4.68
CA GLU A 128 4.34 -11.53 -5.69
C GLU A 128 3.76 -10.23 -5.08
N GLY A 129 4.14 -9.89 -3.85
CA GLY A 129 4.36 -8.51 -3.50
C GLY A 129 5.61 -8.12 -4.26
N SER A 130 5.44 -7.58 -5.46
CA SER A 130 6.51 -6.90 -6.18
C SER A 130 7.08 -5.83 -5.23
N GLY A 131 8.12 -6.22 -4.50
CA GLY A 131 8.84 -5.37 -3.56
C GLY A 131 9.70 -4.39 -4.32
N ARG A 132 9.10 -3.68 -5.29
CA ARG A 132 9.65 -2.44 -5.77
C ARG A 132 9.63 -1.51 -4.58
N ASP A 133 10.80 -1.01 -4.21
CA ASP A 133 10.88 0.20 -3.38
C ASP A 133 9.84 1.17 -3.97
N THR A 134 8.81 1.50 -3.18
CA THR A 134 7.64 2.21 -3.72
C THR A 134 8.00 3.69 -3.74
N TRP A 135 8.74 4.06 -4.77
CA TRP A 135 8.98 5.45 -5.11
C TRP A 135 7.67 6.04 -5.59
N VAL A 136 7.23 7.11 -4.93
CA VAL A 136 6.03 7.85 -5.30
C VAL A 136 6.47 9.16 -5.91
N ARG A 137 6.04 9.44 -7.14
CA ARG A 137 6.27 10.74 -7.78
C ARG A 137 5.39 11.77 -7.08
N THR A 138 5.99 12.90 -6.69
CA THR A 138 5.32 13.95 -5.92
C THR A 138 5.67 15.31 -6.52
N PRO A 139 5.12 15.65 -7.70
CA PRO A 139 5.35 16.95 -8.31
C PRO A 139 4.92 18.08 -7.36
N LEU A 140 5.82 19.03 -7.13
CA LEU A 140 5.61 20.16 -6.23
C LEU A 140 5.82 21.47 -6.98
N PHE A 141 4.88 22.39 -6.86
CA PHE A 141 5.03 23.74 -7.40
C PHE A 141 6.14 24.48 -6.64
N VAL A 142 7.21 24.85 -7.35
CA VAL A 142 8.37 25.53 -6.79
C VAL A 142 8.93 26.48 -7.85
N ASP A 143 8.86 27.79 -7.58
CA ASP A 143 9.50 28.79 -8.45
C ASP A 143 10.94 28.40 -8.76
N SER A 144 11.34 28.53 -10.01
CA SER A 144 12.71 28.34 -10.53
C SER A 144 13.79 28.92 -9.61
N LYS A 145 13.60 30.14 -9.08
CA LYS A 145 14.54 30.80 -8.15
C LYS A 145 14.77 30.06 -6.82
N TYR A 146 13.83 29.21 -6.38
CA TYR A 146 13.94 28.44 -5.15
C TYR A 146 14.31 26.97 -5.36
N GLN A 147 14.31 26.46 -6.59
CA GLN A 147 14.61 25.04 -6.85
C GLN A 147 15.97 24.61 -6.28
N GLN A 148 17.01 25.44 -6.44
CA GLN A 148 18.34 25.13 -5.88
C GLN A 148 18.34 25.12 -4.34
N LYS A 149 17.55 25.98 -3.71
CA LYS A 149 17.37 26.00 -2.26
C LYS A 149 16.63 24.74 -1.79
N VAL A 150 15.66 24.26 -2.56
CA VAL A 150 14.93 23.02 -2.28
C VAL A 150 15.85 21.81 -2.40
N ARG A 151 16.65 21.70 -3.48
CA ARG A 151 17.62 20.60 -3.67
C ARG A 151 18.62 20.44 -2.52
N ARG A 152 19.03 21.56 -1.91
CA ARG A 152 20.00 21.58 -0.79
C ARG A 152 19.34 21.53 0.59
N ALA A 153 18.01 21.45 0.66
CA ALA A 153 17.29 21.46 1.92
C ALA A 153 17.41 20.12 2.66
N SER A 154 17.31 20.17 3.99
CA SER A 154 17.27 18.95 4.80
C SER A 154 15.94 18.20 4.65
N GLN A 155 15.96 16.89 4.90
CA GLN A 155 14.76 16.04 4.90
C GLN A 155 13.58 16.64 5.70
N LYS A 156 13.86 17.22 6.87
CA LYS A 156 12.84 17.87 7.71
C LYS A 156 12.15 19.06 7.01
N LYS A 157 12.90 19.86 6.25
CA LYS A 157 12.35 20.99 5.48
C LYS A 157 11.57 20.48 4.26
N LEU A 158 12.09 19.48 3.56
CA LEU A 158 11.41 18.86 2.42
C LEU A 158 10.06 18.27 2.81
N LYS A 159 10.01 17.45 3.87
CA LYS A 159 8.76 16.91 4.42
C LYS A 159 7.78 18.01 4.83
N ARG A 160 8.28 19.13 5.38
CA ARG A 160 7.42 20.28 5.74
C ARG A 160 6.78 20.92 4.50
N TRP A 161 7.53 21.12 3.42
CA TRP A 161 6.97 21.67 2.18
C TRP A 161 6.00 20.69 1.52
N LEU A 162 6.32 19.39 1.46
CA LEU A 162 5.37 18.38 0.97
C LEU A 162 4.07 18.37 1.78
N ARG A 163 4.14 18.50 3.11
CA ARG A 163 2.95 18.60 4.00
C ARG A 163 2.07 19.83 3.74
N SER A 164 2.53 20.83 2.98
CA SER A 164 1.65 21.93 2.55
C SER A 164 0.56 21.48 1.58
N VAL A 165 0.77 20.33 0.92
CA VAL A 165 -0.19 19.68 0.04
C VAL A 165 -0.95 18.60 0.82
N PRO A 166 -2.29 18.66 0.91
CA PRO A 166 -3.07 17.74 1.75
C PRO A 166 -2.87 16.25 1.45
N VAL A 167 -2.78 15.85 0.16
CA VAL A 167 -2.59 14.43 -0.20
C VAL A 167 -1.20 13.93 0.17
N TYR A 168 -0.16 14.76 0.07
CA TYR A 168 1.20 14.41 0.49
C TYR A 168 1.35 14.42 2.01
N ALA A 169 0.59 15.24 2.74
CA ALA A 169 0.52 15.15 4.19
C ALA A 169 0.02 13.77 4.62
N LYS A 170 -1.08 13.28 4.01
CA LYS A 170 -1.59 11.92 4.26
C LYS A 170 -0.54 10.84 3.96
N LEU A 171 0.19 10.97 2.84
CA LEU A 171 1.27 10.04 2.49
C LEU A 171 2.34 10.00 3.59
N LEU A 172 2.77 11.16 4.09
CA LEU A 172 3.80 11.26 5.13
C LEU A 172 3.31 10.89 6.53
N ASP A 173 2.01 10.87 6.77
CA ASP A 173 1.40 10.37 8.00
C ASP A 173 1.26 8.84 7.95
N GLU A 174 0.93 8.26 6.79
CA GLU A 174 0.89 6.81 6.55
C GLU A 174 2.31 6.18 6.54
N TYR A 175 3.30 6.92 6.04
CA TYR A 175 4.71 6.48 5.95
C TYR A 175 5.66 7.46 6.66
N PRO A 176 5.73 7.47 8.00
CA PRO A 176 6.51 8.45 8.76
C PRO A 176 8.02 8.37 8.47
N GLN A 177 8.53 7.18 8.15
CA GLN A 177 9.94 6.93 7.81
C GLN A 177 10.27 7.22 6.34
N ALA A 178 9.30 7.67 5.53
CA ALA A 178 9.54 7.95 4.11
C ALA A 178 10.69 8.95 3.93
N THR A 179 11.50 8.79 2.88
CA THR A 179 12.64 9.65 2.57
C THR A 179 12.39 10.38 1.26
N VAL A 180 12.75 11.66 1.19
CA VAL A 180 12.51 12.52 0.02
C VAL A 180 13.80 12.64 -0.78
N GLU A 181 13.76 12.28 -2.05
CA GLU A 181 14.89 12.36 -2.97
C GLU A 181 14.49 13.13 -4.23
N PHE A 182 15.48 13.56 -4.99
CA PHE A 182 15.28 14.22 -6.27
C PHE A 182 15.65 13.27 -7.39
N GLU A 183 14.87 13.28 -8.46
CA GLU A 183 15.25 12.59 -9.69
C GLU A 183 16.58 13.20 -10.17
N SER A 184 17.64 12.40 -10.08
CA SER A 184 18.96 12.82 -10.53
C SER A 184 18.90 12.82 -12.05
N GLY A 185 18.58 13.97 -12.63
CA GLY A 185 18.60 14.14 -14.08
C GLY A 185 19.93 13.63 -14.63
N SER A 186 19.84 12.57 -15.42
CA SER A 186 20.93 11.97 -16.19
C SER A 186 21.36 12.89 -17.33
#